data_AF-A0A4Q5Y8J8-F1
#
_entry.id   AF-A0A4Q5Y8J8-F1
#
_cell.length_a   1.000
_cell.length_b   1.000
_cell.length_c   1.000
_cell.angle_alpha   90.00
_cell.angle_beta   90.00
_cell.angle_gamma   90.00
#
_symmetry.space_group_name_H-M   'P 1'
#
loop_
_entity.id
_entity.type
_entity.pdbx_description
1 polymer ?
#
loop_
_entity_poly.entity_id
_entity_poly.type
_entity_poly.pdbx_seq_one_letter_code
_entity_poly.pdbx_strand_id
1 'polypeptide(L)' 'MNASGKTIYLRASPKFLWDRIREEREVRPLLKNLNENELLFFIEKKLAERNAFYNQAQVILDADELRTFTLQQILKDA' A
#
# COMPACT_ATOMS: atom_id res chain seq x y z
N MET A 1 1.98 -14.49 -11.56
CA MET A 1 2.50 -13.10 -11.50
C MET A 1 4.02 -13.09 -11.39
N ASN A 2 4.61 -13.63 -10.32
CA ASN A 2 6.08 -13.65 -10.13
C ASN A 2 6.88 -14.41 -11.22
N ALA A 3 6.27 -15.41 -11.86
CA ALA A 3 6.94 -16.21 -12.90
C ALA A 3 6.98 -15.52 -14.28
N SER A 4 6.27 -14.41 -14.47
CA SER A 4 6.08 -13.76 -15.78
C SER A 4 6.45 -12.28 -15.79
N GLY A 5 7.02 -11.77 -14.70
CA GLY A 5 7.40 -10.37 -14.56
C GLY A 5 7.86 -10.04 -13.15
N LYS A 6 8.38 -8.82 -12.98
CA LYS A 6 8.87 -8.33 -11.69
C LYS A 6 7.70 -7.83 -10.82
N THR A 7 7.52 -8.39 -9.63
CA THR A 7 6.45 -7.97 -8.71
C THR A 7 7.01 -7.11 -7.59
N ILE A 8 6.40 -5.93 -7.41
CA ILE A 8 6.82 -4.94 -6.42
C ILE A 8 5.63 -4.65 -5.50
N TYR A 9 5.83 -4.84 -4.21
CA TYR A 9 4.90 -4.42 -3.17
C TYR A 9 5.39 -3.10 -2.57
N LEU A 10 4.57 -2.04 -2.69
CA LEU A 10 4.77 -0.78 -1.99
C LEU A 10 4.10 -0.88 -0.62
N ARG A 11 4.86 -1.34 0.37
CA ARG A 11 4.42 -1.45 1.75
C ARG A 11 4.34 -0.06 2.36
N ALA A 12 3.23 0.27 2.99
CA ALA A 12 3.04 1.53 3.68
C ALA A 12 2.53 1.27 5.10
N SER A 13 2.83 2.17 6.03
CA SER A 13 2.26 2.08 7.37
C SER A 13 0.74 2.34 7.33
N PRO A 14 -0.06 1.73 8.24
CA PRO A 14 -1.49 2.01 8.33
C PRO A 14 -1.78 3.52 8.50
N LYS A 15 -0.90 4.22 9.24
CA LYS A 15 -1.00 5.66 9.46
C LYS A 15 -0.78 6.46 8.18
N PHE A 16 0.26 6.14 7.41
CA PHE A 16 0.51 6.78 6.11
C PHE A 16 -0.66 6.58 5.14
N LEU A 17 -1.22 5.36 5.09
CA LEU A 17 -2.41 5.09 4.28
C LEU A 17 -3.63 5.86 4.77
N TRP A 18 -3.85 5.94 6.08
CA TRP A 18 -4.95 6.71 6.66
C TRP A 18 -4.87 8.19 6.31
N ASP A 19 -3.67 8.80 6.44
CA ASP A 19 -3.44 10.22 6.14
C ASP A 19 -3.76 10.55 4.67
N ARG A 20 -3.45 9.64 3.74
CA ARG A 20 -3.79 9.80 2.31
C ARG A 20 -5.25 9.54 2.00
N ILE A 21 -5.81 8.46 2.56
CA ILE A 21 -7.16 8.00 2.22
C ILE A 21 -8.24 8.93 2.77
N ARG A 22 -8.00 9.57 3.93
CA ARG A 22 -8.96 10.52 4.51
C ARG A 22 -9.21 11.72 3.61
N GLU A 23 -8.21 12.17 2.86
CA GLU A 23 -8.32 13.31 1.93
C GLU A 23 -9.12 12.94 0.67
N GLU A 24 -9.13 11.67 0.28
CA GLU A 24 -9.83 11.14 -0.89
C GLU A 24 -11.12 10.37 -0.53
N ARG A 25 -11.65 10.55 0.69
CA ARG A 25 -12.77 9.73 1.18
C ARG A 25 -14.05 9.96 0.37
N GLU A 26 -14.26 11.17 -0.12
CA GLU A 26 -15.45 11.55 -0.89
C GLU A 26 -15.54 10.86 -2.27
N VAL A 27 -14.41 10.41 -2.83
CA VAL A 27 -14.38 9.69 -4.11
C VAL A 27 -14.46 8.17 -3.93
N ARG A 28 -14.46 7.67 -2.69
CA ARG A 28 -14.44 6.23 -2.37
C ARG A 28 -15.75 5.80 -1.69
N PRO A 29 -16.74 5.28 -2.45
CA PRO A 29 -18.07 4.95 -1.92
C PRO A 29 -18.05 4.05 -0.67
N LEU A 30 -17.12 3.10 -0.62
CA LEU A 30 -16.97 2.15 0.50
C LEU A 30 -16.46 2.79 1.80
N LEU A 31 -15.87 3.98 1.74
CA LEU A 31 -15.23 4.64 2.88
C LEU A 31 -16.00 5.87 3.37
N LYS A 32 -17.04 6.30 2.64
CA LYS A 32 -17.80 7.53 2.93
C LYS A 32 -18.39 7.58 4.34
N ASN A 33 -18.82 6.43 4.86
CA ASN A 33 -19.57 6.35 6.11
C ASN A 33 -18.72 5.98 7.33
N LEU A 34 -17.42 5.74 7.17
CA LEU A 34 -16.53 5.36 8.27
C LEU A 34 -16.03 6.62 8.98
N ASN A 35 -16.04 6.69 10.31
CA ASN A 35 -15.33 7.74 11.04
C ASN A 35 -13.80 7.53 10.99
N GLU A 36 -13.01 8.48 11.52
CA GLU A 36 -11.55 8.42 11.47
C GLU A 36 -10.95 7.16 12.11
N ASN A 37 -11.50 6.74 13.27
CA ASN A 37 -11.06 5.53 13.98
C ASN A 37 -11.45 4.25 13.23
N GLU A 38 -12.67 4.22 12.69
CA GLU A 38 -13.16 3.11 11.87
C GLU A 38 -12.36 2.97 10.58
N LEU A 39 -11.94 4.08 9.97
CA LEU A 39 -11.09 4.08 8.79
C LEU A 39 -9.72 3.46 9.09
N LEU A 40 -9.09 3.84 10.21
CA LEU A 40 -7.80 3.27 10.60
C LEU A 40 -7.92 1.77 10.85
N PHE A 41 -8.92 1.35 11.62
CA PHE A 41 -9.19 -0.07 11.89
C PHE A 41 -9.47 -0.85 10.60
N PHE A 42 -10.23 -0.27 9.66
CA PHE A 42 -10.50 -0.86 8.37
C PHE A 42 -9.21 -1.09 7.57
N ILE A 43 -8.30 -0.11 7.56
CA ILE A 43 -7.00 -0.21 6.88
C ILE A 43 -6.15 -1.31 7.52
N GLU A 44 -6.01 -1.32 8.85
CA GLU A 44 -5.23 -2.34 9.58
C GLU A 44 -5.75 -3.75 9.30
N LYS A 45 -7.06 -3.95 9.40
CA LYS A 45 -7.70 -5.23 9.10
C LYS A 45 -7.42 -5.67 7.65
N LYS A 46 -7.57 -4.76 6.68
CA LYS A 46 -7.32 -5.07 5.27
C LYS A 46 -5.86 -5.39 5.00
N LEU A 47 -4.92 -4.68 5.64
CA LEU A 47 -3.50 -4.99 5.53
C LEU A 47 -3.19 -6.37 6.12
N ALA A 48 -3.73 -6.69 7.30
CA ALA A 48 -3.54 -8.01 7.92
C ALA A 48 -4.03 -9.16 7.03
N GLU A 49 -5.24 -9.02 6.46
CA GLU A 49 -5.81 -10.00 5.51
C GLU A 49 -4.94 -10.18 4.25
N ARG A 50 -4.30 -9.11 3.79
CA ARG A 50 -3.59 -9.08 2.50
C ARG A 50 -2.09 -9.31 2.61
N ASN A 51 -1.49 -9.13 3.79
CA ASN A 51 -0.06 -9.30 4.03
C ASN A 51 0.44 -10.68 3.62
N ALA A 52 -0.35 -11.73 3.81
CA ALA A 52 -0.02 -13.09 3.37
C ALA A 52 0.22 -13.20 1.85
N PHE A 53 -0.42 -12.34 1.05
CA PHE A 53 -0.27 -12.27 -0.40
C PHE A 53 0.76 -11.21 -0.80
N TYR A 54 0.71 -10.03 -0.19
CA TYR A 54 1.63 -8.91 -0.51
C TYR A 54 3.09 -9.25 -0.23
N ASN A 55 3.36 -10.01 0.83
CA ASN A 55 4.71 -10.46 1.17
C ASN A 55 5.28 -11.50 0.19
N GLN A 56 4.50 -11.97 -0.78
CA GLN A 56 4.99 -12.85 -1.84
C GLN A 56 5.62 -12.08 -3.01
N ALA A 57 5.57 -10.73 -3.00
CA ALA A 57 6.22 -9.93 -4.03
C ALA A 57 7.74 -10.12 -4.03
N GLN A 58 8.35 -10.08 -5.20
CA GLN A 58 9.80 -10.25 -5.35
C GLN A 58 10.59 -9.09 -4.76
N VAL A 59 10.01 -7.90 -4.76
CA VAL A 59 10.58 -6.70 -4.15
C VAL A 59 9.54 -6.08 -3.22
N ILE A 60 9.94 -5.79 -1.98
CA ILE A 60 9.11 -5.07 -1.02
C ILE A 60 9.81 -3.74 -0.74
N LEU A 61 9.11 -2.63 -0.98
CA LEU A 61 9.61 -1.28 -0.74
C LEU A 61 8.77 -0.59 0.30
N ASP A 62 9.42 0.20 1.15
CA ASP A 62 8.71 1.09 2.03
C ASP A 62 8.28 2.35 1.28
N ALA A 63 6.96 2.53 1.17
CA ALA A 63 6.33 3.66 0.52
C ALA A 63 6.60 4.96 1.31
N ASP A 64 6.76 4.85 2.63
CA ASP A 64 6.99 5.99 3.53
C ASP A 64 8.39 6.60 3.26
N GLU A 65 9.33 5.79 2.75
CA GLU A 65 10.70 6.20 2.42
C GLU A 65 10.94 6.35 0.91
N LEU A 66 9.91 6.13 0.09
CA LEU A 66 10.06 6.07 -1.36
C LEU A 66 10.43 7.44 -1.93
N ARG A 67 11.54 7.48 -2.66
CA ARG A 67 11.97 8.68 -3.41
C ARG A 67 11.87 8.42 -4.90
N THR A 68 11.82 9.49 -5.69
CA THR A 68 11.68 9.42 -7.16
C THR A 68 12.74 8.52 -7.82
N PHE A 69 13.94 8.45 -7.26
CA PHE A 69 15.03 7.63 -7.80
C PHE A 69 14.98 6.16 -7.35
N THR A 70 14.28 5.82 -6.26
CA THR A 70 14.24 4.46 -5.69
C THR A 70 13.66 3.47 -6.71
N LEU A 71 12.59 3.86 -7.40
CA LEU A 71 11.98 3.02 -8.45
C LEU A 71 12.88 2.87 -9.67
N GLN A 72 13.63 3.91 -10.04
CA GLN A 72 14.51 3.87 -11.21
C GLN A 72 15.64 2.85 -11.05
N GLN A 73 16.15 2.63 -9.84
CA GLN A 73 17.19 1.63 -9.61
C GLN A 73 16.64 0.21 -9.79
N ILE A 74 15.46 -0.07 -9.24
CA ILE A 74 14.86 -1.42 -9.26
C ILE A 74 14.46 -1.86 -10.68
N LEU A 75 14.07 -0.90 -11.51
CA LEU A 75 13.68 -1.11 -12.91
C LEU A 75 14.88 -1.24 -13.86
N LYS A 76 16.08 -0.75 -13.49
CA LYS A 76 17.30 -0.93 -14.29
C LYS A 76 17.89 -2.35 -14.16
N ASP A 77 17.58 -3.04 -13.07
CA ASP A 77 18.03 -4.41 -12.79
C ASP A 77 17.01 -5.48 -13.27
N ALA A 78 16.32 -5.22 -14.39
CA ALA A 78 15.30 -6.09 -14.98
C ALA A 78 15.51 -6.19 -16.50
#